data_AF-A0A519CRV0-F1
#
_entry.id   AF-A0A519CRV0-F1
#
_cell.length_a   1.000
_cell.length_b   1.000
_cell.length_c   1.000
_cell.angle_alpha   90.00
_cell.angle_beta   90.00
_cell.angle_gamma   90.00
#
_symmetry.space_group_name_H-M   'P 1'
#
loop_
_entity.id
_entity.type
_entity.pdbx_description
1 polymer ?
#
loop_
_entity_poly.entity_id
_entity_poly.type
_entity_poly.pdbx_seq_one_letter_code
_entity_poly.pdbx_strand_id
1 'polypeptide(L)'
;KAIKKMKTGKFDCVTTSLLQTFPKGIHVEVLSMDILQKSWKNSSIPYEREYVTPYIYNNSNKFKIYNLVNPKNLSHISFTIDKNNDLKLVRKIISKIQKRPILMKDVLRLLEKEPELLKINKNHHFKRSYLKLKK
;
A
#
# COMPACT_ATOMS: atom_id res chain seq x y z
N LYS A 1 -2.38 4.15 13.37
CA LYS A 1 -3.59 3.26 13.33
C LYS A 1 -3.21 1.78 13.24
N ALA A 2 -2.43 1.35 12.24
CA ALA A 2 -2.05 -0.05 12.06
C ALA A 2 -1.32 -0.66 13.28
N ILE A 3 -0.29 0.03 13.82
CA ILE A 3 0.43 -0.42 15.02
C ILE A 3 -0.50 -0.60 16.24
N LYS A 4 -1.40 0.36 16.48
CA LYS A 4 -2.40 0.24 17.56
C LYS A 4 -3.24 -1.01 17.37
N LYS A 5 -3.72 -1.26 16.15
CA LYS A 5 -4.53 -2.43 15.82
C LYS A 5 -3.77 -3.75 16.03
N MET A 6 -2.50 -3.78 15.68
CA MET A 6 -1.60 -4.92 15.94
C MET A 6 -1.54 -5.22 17.44
N LYS A 7 -1.20 -4.20 18.25
CA LYS A 7 -1.05 -4.33 19.70
C LYS A 7 -2.34 -4.76 20.41
N THR A 8 -3.50 -4.25 19.99
CA THR A 8 -4.78 -4.56 20.65
C THR A 8 -5.44 -5.85 20.16
N GLY A 9 -5.17 -6.26 18.92
CA GLY A 9 -5.95 -7.29 18.23
C GLY A 9 -5.34 -8.69 18.24
N LYS A 10 -4.13 -8.85 18.77
CA LYS A 10 -3.33 -10.09 18.69
C LYS A 10 -3.31 -10.63 17.24
N PHE A 11 -3.06 -9.77 16.27
CA PHE A 11 -2.94 -10.13 14.85
C PHE A 11 -1.49 -10.55 14.55
N ASP A 12 -1.30 -11.37 13.53
CA ASP A 12 0.03 -11.73 13.02
C ASP A 12 0.50 -10.73 11.96
N CYS A 13 -0.46 -10.20 11.19
CA CYS A 13 -0.24 -9.22 10.14
C CYS A 13 -1.37 -8.18 10.12
N VAL A 14 -1.01 -6.90 10.12
CA VAL A 14 -1.93 -5.80 9.84
C VAL A 14 -1.51 -5.13 8.54
N THR A 15 -2.36 -5.14 7.53
CA THR A 15 -2.04 -4.68 6.18
C THR A 15 -3.09 -3.71 5.64
N THR A 16 -2.73 -2.98 4.58
CA THR A 16 -3.65 -2.19 3.74
C THR A 16 -3.60 -2.66 2.28
N SER A 17 -2.91 -3.77 2.01
CA SER A 17 -2.54 -4.22 0.66
C SER A 17 -3.47 -5.29 0.09
N LEU A 18 -4.24 -6.02 0.92
CA LEU A 18 -5.16 -7.06 0.46
C LEU A 18 -6.42 -6.44 -0.16
N LEU A 19 -7.17 -5.66 0.62
CA LEU A 19 -8.24 -4.80 0.11
C LEU A 19 -7.71 -3.37 0.02
N GLN A 20 -7.38 -2.96 -1.20
CA GLN A 20 -6.74 -1.68 -1.48
C GLN A 20 -7.80 -0.58 -1.59
N THR A 21 -7.96 0.19 -0.54
CA THR A 21 -8.83 1.38 -0.52
C THR A 21 -8.06 2.68 -0.30
N PHE A 22 -6.78 2.59 0.01
CA PHE A 22 -5.88 3.74 0.12
C PHE A 22 -5.24 4.05 -1.26
N PRO A 23 -4.77 5.28 -1.49
CA PRO A 23 -3.90 5.60 -2.62
C PRO A 23 -2.70 4.65 -2.69
N LYS A 24 -2.26 4.33 -3.91
CA LYS A 24 -1.04 3.54 -4.11
C LYS A 24 0.17 4.33 -3.62
N GLY A 25 1.20 3.63 -3.12
CA GLY A 25 2.43 4.24 -2.62
C GLY A 25 2.42 4.62 -1.13
N ILE A 26 1.30 4.44 -0.44
CA ILE A 26 1.22 4.68 1.02
C ILE A 26 0.70 3.46 1.80
N HIS A 27 0.89 2.27 1.25
CA HIS A 27 0.52 1.05 1.92
C HIS A 27 1.36 0.83 3.17
N VAL A 28 0.73 0.27 4.18
CA VAL A 28 1.36 -0.12 5.44
C VAL A 28 1.14 -1.61 5.64
N GLU A 29 2.21 -2.28 6.04
CA GLU A 29 2.23 -3.65 6.53
C GLU A 29 2.95 -3.64 7.88
N VAL A 30 2.33 -4.24 8.90
CA VAL A 30 2.89 -4.38 10.24
C VAL A 30 2.91 -5.86 10.54
N LEU A 31 4.07 -6.35 10.98
CA LEU A 31 4.36 -7.74 11.29
C LEU A 31 5.21 -7.78 12.57
N SER A 32 5.11 -8.85 13.35
CA SER A 32 6.11 -9.11 14.39
C SER A 32 7.37 -9.73 13.78
N MET A 33 8.49 -9.62 14.49
CA MET A 33 9.74 -10.25 14.06
C MET A 33 9.60 -11.77 13.93
N ASP A 34 8.88 -12.41 14.85
CA ASP A 34 8.64 -13.86 14.83
C ASP A 34 7.86 -14.30 13.58
N ILE A 35 6.85 -13.54 13.18
CA ILE A 35 6.07 -13.82 11.97
C ILE A 35 6.92 -13.61 10.71
N LEU A 36 7.75 -12.58 10.71
CA LEU A 36 8.69 -12.34 9.61
C LEU A 36 9.69 -13.50 9.48
N GLN A 37 10.28 -13.96 10.58
CA GLN A 37 11.21 -15.08 10.61
C GLN A 37 10.53 -16.39 10.18
N LYS A 38 9.32 -16.66 10.69
CA LYS A 38 8.52 -17.83 10.29
C LYS A 38 8.23 -17.80 8.79
N SER A 39 7.84 -16.65 8.26
CA SER A 39 7.55 -16.50 6.83
C SER A 39 8.80 -16.75 6.00
N TRP A 40 9.91 -16.09 6.32
CA TRP A 40 11.19 -16.27 5.62
C TRP A 40 11.68 -17.73 5.61
N LYS A 41 11.62 -18.44 6.75
CA LYS A 41 12.04 -19.85 6.85
C LYS A 41 11.19 -20.79 6.01
N ASN A 42 9.90 -20.48 5.81
CA ASN A 42 8.97 -21.36 5.12
C ASN A 42 8.69 -20.95 3.67
N SER A 43 9.18 -19.78 3.23
CA SER A 43 9.09 -19.33 1.83
C SER A 43 10.04 -20.13 0.94
N SER A 44 9.48 -20.93 0.03
CA SER A 44 10.22 -21.79 -0.90
C SER A 44 10.40 -21.18 -2.29
N ILE A 45 9.56 -20.22 -2.69
CA ILE A 45 9.65 -19.59 -4.01
C ILE A 45 10.34 -18.21 -3.94
N PRO A 46 11.14 -17.83 -4.95
CA PRO A 46 11.85 -16.54 -4.98
C PRO A 46 10.92 -15.34 -4.77
N TYR A 47 9.71 -15.41 -5.33
CA TYR A 47 8.69 -14.38 -5.20
C TYR A 47 8.29 -14.07 -3.75
N GLU A 48 8.10 -15.10 -2.92
CA GLU A 48 7.74 -14.90 -1.52
C GLU A 48 8.89 -14.29 -0.72
N ARG A 49 10.14 -14.60 -1.10
CA ARG A 49 11.33 -14.04 -0.46
C ARG A 49 11.56 -12.57 -0.82
N GLU A 50 11.32 -12.21 -2.08
CA GLU A 50 11.45 -10.82 -2.56
C GLU A 50 10.37 -9.91 -1.98
N TYR A 51 9.11 -10.37 -2.00
CA TYR A 51 7.97 -9.54 -1.59
C TYR A 51 7.53 -9.72 -0.14
N VAL A 52 8.14 -10.67 0.58
CA VAL A 52 8.00 -10.94 2.03
C VAL A 52 6.60 -11.40 2.48
N THR A 53 5.57 -10.61 2.24
CA THR A 53 4.20 -10.88 2.71
C THR A 53 3.36 -11.87 1.90
N PRO A 54 3.69 -12.25 0.64
CA PRO A 54 2.88 -13.22 -0.09
C PRO A 54 2.76 -14.59 0.61
N TYR A 55 3.81 -15.08 1.30
CA TYR A 55 3.72 -16.33 2.05
C TYR A 55 2.61 -16.29 3.11
N ILE A 56 2.50 -15.17 3.83
CA ILE A 56 1.48 -14.95 4.87
C ILE A 56 0.09 -14.96 4.24
N TYR A 57 -0.08 -14.25 3.12
CA TYR A 57 -1.37 -14.12 2.44
C TYR A 57 -1.84 -15.43 1.80
N ASN A 58 -0.93 -16.18 1.18
CA ASN A 58 -1.21 -17.48 0.57
C ASN A 58 -1.55 -18.55 1.61
N ASN A 59 -1.09 -18.38 2.84
CA ASN A 59 -1.35 -19.28 3.97
C ASN A 59 -2.26 -18.61 5.02
N SER A 60 -3.29 -17.87 4.59
CA SER A 60 -4.18 -17.11 5.49
C SER A 60 -4.92 -17.96 6.53
N ASN A 61 -5.00 -19.29 6.33
CA ASN A 61 -5.48 -20.24 7.34
C ASN A 61 -4.52 -20.43 8.53
N LYS A 62 -3.24 -20.12 8.37
CA LYS A 62 -2.18 -20.23 9.40
C LYS A 62 -1.87 -18.91 10.10
N PHE A 63 -2.46 -17.80 9.65
CA PHE A 63 -2.13 -16.46 10.13
C PHE A 63 -3.39 -15.61 10.37
N LYS A 64 -3.41 -14.91 11.49
CA LYS A 64 -4.47 -13.96 11.81
C LYS A 64 -4.17 -12.61 11.17
N ILE A 65 -4.73 -12.39 9.98
CA ILE A 65 -4.50 -11.19 9.18
C ILE A 65 -5.64 -10.19 9.38
N TYR A 66 -5.29 -8.91 9.57
CA TYR A 66 -6.26 -7.80 9.57
C TYR A 66 -5.97 -6.82 8.46
N ASN A 67 -6.95 -6.60 7.57
CA ASN A 67 -6.85 -5.56 6.55
C ASN A 67 -7.51 -4.26 7.04
N LEU A 68 -6.71 -3.21 7.22
CA LEU A 68 -7.19 -1.87 7.50
C LEU A 68 -7.73 -1.23 6.22
N VAL A 69 -8.99 -0.78 6.29
CA VAL A 69 -9.72 -0.20 5.16
C VAL A 69 -9.91 1.31 5.38
N ASN A 70 -9.85 2.07 4.31
CA ASN A 70 -10.19 3.49 4.28
C ASN A 70 -11.69 3.64 4.03
N PRO A 71 -12.43 4.51 4.76
CA PRO A 71 -13.87 4.67 4.55
C PRO A 71 -14.26 5.09 3.13
N LYS A 72 -13.37 5.79 2.41
CA LYS A 72 -13.53 6.13 0.99
C LYS A 72 -12.56 5.29 0.15
N ASN A 73 -13.03 4.77 -0.99
CA ASN A 73 -12.16 4.07 -1.93
C ASN A 73 -11.33 5.07 -2.75
N LEU A 74 -10.05 5.16 -2.43
CA LEU A 74 -9.07 6.06 -3.07
C LEU A 74 -8.04 5.30 -3.91
N SER A 75 -8.29 4.02 -4.24
CA SER A 75 -7.35 3.16 -4.98
C SER A 75 -7.04 3.62 -6.41
N HIS A 76 -7.86 4.53 -6.95
CA HIS A 76 -7.65 5.15 -8.25
C HIS A 76 -6.52 6.19 -8.25
N ILE A 77 -6.04 6.63 -7.08
CA ILE A 77 -4.95 7.60 -6.92
C ILE A 77 -3.62 6.85 -6.74
N SER A 78 -2.58 7.27 -7.46
CA SER A 78 -1.22 6.76 -7.29
C SER A 78 -0.25 7.85 -6.82
N PHE A 79 0.39 7.61 -5.68
CA PHE A 79 1.51 8.40 -5.15
C PHE A 79 2.86 7.70 -5.32
N THR A 80 2.92 6.61 -6.09
CA THR A 80 4.19 5.97 -6.42
C THR A 80 5.02 6.86 -7.34
N ILE A 81 6.34 6.62 -7.42
CA ILE A 81 7.25 7.32 -8.31
C ILE A 81 8.00 6.28 -9.14
N ASP A 82 7.26 5.62 -10.05
CA ASP A 82 7.81 4.53 -10.87
C ASP A 82 8.14 4.99 -12.29
N LYS A 83 7.49 6.07 -12.77
CA LYS A 83 7.66 6.62 -14.11
C LYS A 83 7.94 8.13 -14.09
N ASN A 84 8.45 8.65 -15.21
CA ASN A 84 8.68 10.09 -15.41
C ASN A 84 7.44 10.96 -15.11
N ASN A 85 6.25 10.47 -15.45
CA ASN A 85 5.00 11.21 -15.21
C ASN A 85 4.60 11.25 -13.73
N ASP A 86 4.94 10.23 -12.94
CA ASP A 86 4.74 10.27 -11.50
C ASP A 86 5.59 11.36 -10.86
N LEU A 87 6.87 11.44 -11.24
CA LEU A 87 7.77 12.48 -10.76
C LEU A 87 7.28 13.88 -11.16
N LYS A 88 6.76 14.05 -12.38
CA LYS A 88 6.12 15.31 -12.82
C LYS A 88 4.92 15.68 -11.94
N LEU A 89 4.05 14.72 -11.61
CA LEU A 89 2.91 14.95 -10.72
C LEU A 89 3.37 15.35 -9.33
N VAL A 90 4.29 14.60 -8.72
CA VAL A 90 4.79 14.87 -7.36
C VAL A 90 5.42 16.25 -7.27
N ARG A 91 6.22 16.67 -8.26
CA ARG A 91 6.80 18.03 -8.31
C ARG A 91 5.71 19.11 -8.35
N LYS A 92 4.65 18.93 -9.15
CA LYS A 92 3.51 19.87 -9.20
C LYS A 92 2.71 19.91 -7.90
N ILE A 93 2.51 18.78 -7.25
CA ILE A 93 1.81 18.72 -5.95
C ILE A 93 2.63 19.48 -4.90
N ILE A 94 3.94 19.20 -4.82
CA ILE A 94 4.82 19.82 -3.81
C ILE A 94 4.93 21.33 -4.01
N SER A 95 4.96 21.83 -5.25
CA SER A 95 5.02 23.28 -5.52
C SER A 95 3.72 24.02 -5.14
N LYS A 96 2.59 23.32 -5.10
CA LYS A 96 1.27 23.87 -4.77
C LYS A 96 0.91 23.80 -3.29
N ILE A 97 1.66 23.04 -2.48
CA ILE A 97 1.39 22.88 -1.05
C ILE A 97 2.57 23.45 -0.24
N GLN A 98 2.35 24.62 0.37
CA GLN A 98 3.37 25.31 1.19
C GLN A 98 3.50 24.74 2.62
N LYS A 99 2.57 23.88 3.04
CA LYS A 99 2.57 23.28 4.39
C LYS A 99 3.60 22.17 4.54
N ARG A 100 4.24 22.07 5.72
CA ARG A 100 5.11 20.95 6.12
C ARG A 100 4.74 20.44 7.53
N PRO A 101 4.66 19.12 7.76
CA PRO A 101 4.72 18.05 6.76
C PRO A 101 3.48 18.05 5.85
N ILE A 102 3.66 17.63 4.58
CA ILE A 102 2.54 17.39 3.67
C ILE A 102 1.89 16.06 4.09
N LEU A 103 0.60 16.09 4.42
CA LEU A 103 -0.16 14.90 4.76
C LEU A 103 -1.02 14.47 3.58
N MET A 104 -1.44 13.20 3.56
CA MET A 104 -2.37 12.66 2.54
C MET A 104 -3.60 13.56 2.35
N LYS A 105 -4.19 14.07 3.45
CA LYS A 105 -5.36 14.96 3.38
C LYS A 105 -5.09 16.28 2.66
N ASP A 106 -3.86 16.79 2.71
CA ASP A 106 -3.48 18.03 2.06
C ASP A 106 -3.41 17.81 0.54
N VAL A 107 -2.85 16.67 0.12
CA VAL A 107 -2.82 16.24 -1.29
C VAL A 107 -4.21 15.95 -1.82
N LEU A 108 -5.05 15.23 -1.08
CA LEU A 108 -6.42 14.92 -1.51
C LEU A 108 -7.24 16.20 -1.72
N ARG A 109 -7.13 17.18 -0.81
CA ARG A 109 -7.79 18.49 -0.98
C ARG A 109 -7.32 19.23 -2.22
N LEU A 110 -6.04 19.14 -2.57
CA LEU A 110 -5.53 19.70 -3.81
C LEU A 110 -6.13 18.99 -5.03
N LEU A 111 -6.17 17.66 -5.03
CA LEU A 111 -6.73 16.88 -6.14
C LEU A 111 -8.24 17.06 -6.30
N GLU A 112 -8.97 17.31 -5.22
CA GLU A 112 -10.40 17.68 -5.25
C GLU A 112 -10.60 19.04 -5.96
N LYS A 113 -9.69 20.00 -5.76
CA LYS A 113 -9.74 21.32 -6.41
C LYS A 113 -9.19 21.31 -7.83
N GLU A 114 -8.19 20.48 -8.11
CA GLU A 114 -7.49 20.38 -9.40
C GLU A 114 -7.46 18.92 -9.90
N PRO A 115 -8.62 18.32 -10.25
CA PRO A 115 -8.71 16.91 -10.65
C PRO A 115 -7.90 16.59 -11.92
N GLU A 116 -7.64 17.61 -12.74
CA GLU A 116 -6.78 17.53 -13.94
C GLU A 116 -5.36 17.03 -13.64
N LEU A 117 -4.86 17.22 -12.42
CA LEU A 117 -3.55 16.70 -12.01
C LEU A 117 -3.47 15.18 -12.10
N LEU A 118 -4.58 14.46 -11.86
CA LEU A 118 -4.63 12.99 -11.98
C LEU A 118 -4.43 12.51 -13.43
N LYS A 119 -4.62 13.38 -14.43
CA LYS A 119 -4.37 13.01 -15.84
C LYS A 119 -2.89 12.81 -16.12
N ILE A 120 -2.01 13.45 -15.35
CA ILE A 120 -0.56 13.41 -15.55
C ILE A 120 -0.04 11.96 -15.46
N ASN A 121 -0.49 11.21 -14.46
CA ASN A 121 -0.11 9.81 -14.24
C ASN A 121 -1.30 8.85 -14.34
N LYS A 122 -2.24 9.11 -15.25
CA LYS A 122 -3.42 8.24 -15.46
C LYS A 122 -3.07 6.88 -16.08
N ASN A 123 -1.95 6.77 -16.79
CA ASN A 123 -1.56 5.58 -17.57
C ASN A 123 -0.80 4.52 -16.75
N HIS A 124 -1.39 4.09 -15.64
CA HIS A 124 -0.81 3.11 -14.73
C HIS A 124 -1.72 1.89 -14.59
N HIS A 125 -1.65 0.99 -15.56
CA HIS A 125 -2.01 -0.42 -15.33
C HIS A 125 -0.94 -1.06 -14.44
N PHE A 126 -0.95 -0.74 -13.16
CA PHE A 126 -0.17 -1.49 -12.19
C PHE A 126 -0.89 -2.83 -11.96
N LYS A 127 -0.51 -3.85 -12.73
CA LYS A 127 -0.89 -5.23 -12.46
C LYS A 127 -0.08 -5.69 -11.25
N ARG A 128 -0.67 -5.57 -10.05
CA ARG A 128 -0.15 -6.28 -8.88
C ARG A 128 -0.17 -7.77 -9.19
N SER A 129 1.00 -8.39 -9.42
CA SER A 129 1.10 -9.81 -9.77
C SER A 129 0.71 -10.74 -8.61
N TYR A 130 0.49 -10.22 -7.39
CA TYR A 130 0.20 -10.98 -6.17
C TYR A 130 -0.97 -11.98 -6.27
N LEU A 131 -1.88 -11.79 -7.23
CA LEU A 131 -3.07 -12.65 -7.41
C LEU A 131 -2.94 -13.65 -8.55
N LYS A 132 -1.83 -13.69 -9.30
CA LYS A 132 -1.69 -14.51 -10.52
C LYS A 132 -0.91 -15.81 -10.37
N LEU A 133 -0.61 -16.26 -9.16
CA LEU A 133 0.03 -17.56 -8.94
C LEU A 133 -0.87 -18.53 -8.16
N LYS A 134 -2.17 -18.54 -8.48
CA LYS A 134 -2.94 -19.78 -8.43
C LYS A 134 -2.82 -20.44 -9.80
N LYS A 135 -1.93 -21.44 -9.89
CA LYS A 135 -2.15 -22.55 -10.82
C LYS A 135 -3.18 -23.47 -10.20
#